data_AF-A0A328U534-F1
#
_entry.id   AF-A0A328U534-F1
#
_cell.length_a   1.000
_cell.length_b   1.000
_cell.length_c   1.000
_cell.angle_alpha   90.00
_cell.angle_beta   90.00
_cell.angle_gamma   90.00
#
_symmetry.space_group_name_H-M   'P 1'
#
loop_
_entity.id
_entity.type
_entity.pdbx_description
1 polymer ?
#
loop_
_entity_poly.entity_id
_entity_poly.type
_entity_poly.pdbx_seq_one_letter_code
_entity_poly.pdbx_strand_id
1 'polypeptide(L)'
;MPEFHHSRIKGITANALIYWDEQDQEVCIDFSECRSNWVHYVNASDSFEGNNRSIETTNCVGCRDAFANPMYIEFYTVPRTRFVFPYKKNIIEQLRSLNSGKAYAFFKEINNLLMKNGWSTFDLG
;
A
#
# COMPACT_ATOMS: atom_id res chain seq x y z
N MET A 1 2.73 -0.17 13.12
CA MET A 1 1.77 -0.03 12.00
C MET A 1 1.15 -1.39 11.77
N PRO A 2 -0.18 -1.50 11.58
CA PRO A 2 -0.80 -2.77 11.19
C PRO A 2 -0.22 -3.32 9.87
N GLU A 3 0.11 -4.61 9.86
CA GLU A 3 0.63 -5.31 8.67
C GLU A 3 -0.27 -6.51 8.32
N PHE A 4 -0.77 -6.53 7.09
CA PHE A 4 -1.73 -7.52 6.61
C PHE A 4 -1.17 -8.35 5.46
N HIS A 5 -1.63 -9.61 5.38
CA HIS A 5 -1.40 -10.46 4.22
C HIS A 5 -2.15 -9.89 3.02
N HIS A 6 -1.53 -9.82 1.84
CA HIS A 6 -2.18 -9.27 0.64
C HIS A 6 -3.52 -9.93 0.29
N SER A 7 -3.71 -11.21 0.63
CA SER A 7 -4.98 -11.94 0.47
C SER A 7 -6.13 -11.42 1.33
N ARG A 8 -5.86 -10.54 2.31
CA ARG A 8 -6.91 -9.85 3.08
C ARG A 8 -7.62 -8.79 2.23
N ILE A 9 -7.01 -8.34 1.13
CA ILE A 9 -7.62 -7.38 0.20
C ILE A 9 -8.79 -8.06 -0.51
N LYS A 10 -9.98 -7.51 -0.35
CA LYS A 10 -11.22 -7.96 -1.00
C LYS A 10 -11.43 -7.28 -2.35
N GLY A 11 -11.05 -6.01 -2.46
CA GLY A 11 -11.19 -5.26 -3.71
C GLY A 11 -10.77 -3.81 -3.60
N ILE A 12 -10.65 -3.17 -4.76
CA ILE A 12 -10.34 -1.75 -4.92
C ILE A 12 -11.44 -1.12 -5.75
N THR A 13 -12.01 -0.03 -5.22
CA THR A 13 -13.02 0.80 -5.87
C THR A 13 -12.38 2.10 -6.35
N ALA A 14 -13.20 2.99 -6.94
CA ALA A 14 -12.74 4.30 -7.35
C ALA A 14 -12.23 5.17 -6.19
N ASN A 15 -12.69 4.95 -4.95
CA ASN A 15 -12.39 5.84 -3.82
C ASN A 15 -11.77 5.12 -2.62
N ALA A 16 -11.68 3.78 -2.65
CA ALA A 16 -11.24 3.04 -1.48
C ALA A 16 -10.69 1.63 -1.78
N LEU A 17 -9.91 1.11 -0.83
CA LEU A 17 -9.54 -0.30 -0.73
C LEU A 17 -10.35 -0.97 0.39
N ILE A 18 -10.93 -2.13 0.09
CA ILE A 18 -11.72 -2.92 1.04
C ILE A 18 -10.92 -4.17 1.42
N TYR A 19 -10.81 -4.46 2.71
CA TYR A 19 -10.06 -5.60 3.22
C TYR A 19 -10.64 -6.15 4.54
N TRP A 20 -10.20 -7.34 4.93
CA TRP A 20 -10.49 -7.95 6.23
C TRP A 20 -9.42 -7.59 7.26
N ASP A 21 -9.81 -7.01 8.38
CA ASP A 21 -8.89 -6.71 9.49
C ASP A 21 -8.50 -7.97 10.29
N GLU A 22 -7.88 -7.78 11.47
CA GLU A 22 -7.46 -8.90 12.33
C GLU A 22 -8.64 -9.61 13.02
N GLN A 23 -9.78 -8.93 13.13
CA GLN A 23 -11.03 -9.43 13.72
C GLN A 23 -12.00 -9.97 12.66
N ASP A 24 -11.50 -10.17 11.42
CA ASP A 24 -12.29 -10.57 10.26
C ASP A 24 -13.48 -9.64 9.99
N GLN A 25 -13.34 -8.35 10.34
CA GLN A 25 -14.31 -7.32 10.00
C GLN A 25 -13.91 -6.65 8.68
N GLU A 26 -14.92 -6.25 7.91
CA GLU A 26 -14.70 -5.53 6.67
C GLU A 26 -14.34 -4.07 6.98
N VAL A 27 -13.15 -3.67 6.56
CA VAL A 27 -12.63 -2.31 6.75
C VAL A 27 -12.35 -1.68 5.39
N CYS A 28 -12.54 -0.37 5.35
CA CYS A 28 -12.40 0.46 4.16
C CYS A 28 -11.28 1.48 4.38
N ILE A 29 -10.32 1.56 3.46
CA ILE A 29 -9.29 2.60 3.40
C ILE A 29 -9.77 3.67 2.42
N ASP A 30 -10.05 4.88 2.92
CA ASP A 30 -10.42 6.03 2.09
C ASP A 30 -9.18 6.64 1.41
N PHE A 31 -9.19 6.70 0.07
CA PHE A 31 -8.08 7.23 -0.72
C PHE A 31 -7.94 8.75 -0.63
N SER A 32 -9.02 9.49 -0.42
CA SER A 32 -8.96 10.94 -0.20
C SER A 32 -8.33 11.27 1.14
N GLU A 33 -8.62 10.48 2.17
CA GLU A 33 -7.95 10.58 3.47
C GLU A 33 -6.46 10.27 3.32
N CYS A 34 -6.12 9.14 2.68
CA CYS A 34 -4.73 8.75 2.44
C CYS A 34 -3.94 9.82 1.68
N ARG A 35 -4.54 10.43 0.64
CA ARG A 35 -3.92 11.53 -0.10
C ARG A 35 -3.62 12.73 0.79
N SER A 36 -4.57 13.12 1.63
CA SER A 36 -4.41 14.26 2.55
C SER A 36 -3.28 13.99 3.55
N ASN A 37 -3.23 12.78 4.09
CA ASN A 37 -2.19 12.34 5.01
C ASN A 37 -0.80 12.24 4.34
N TRP A 38 -0.73 11.80 3.09
CA TRP A 38 0.51 11.81 2.31
C TRP A 38 1.04 13.24 2.11
N VAL A 39 0.18 14.17 1.70
CA VAL A 39 0.56 15.59 1.51
C VAL A 39 1.08 16.17 2.82
N HIS A 40 0.38 15.93 3.94
CA HIS A 40 0.82 16.38 5.24
C HIS A 40 2.19 15.80 5.62
N TYR A 41 2.37 14.49 5.46
CA TYR A 41 3.63 13.82 5.78
C TYR A 41 4.81 14.36 4.96
N VAL A 42 4.64 14.49 3.65
CA VAL A 42 5.70 15.00 2.77
C VAL A 42 6.10 16.42 3.18
N ASN A 43 5.13 17.31 3.34
CA ASN A 43 5.41 18.72 3.60
C ASN A 43 5.99 18.96 5.01
N ALA A 44 5.77 18.01 5.93
CA ALA A 44 6.35 18.04 7.27
C ALA A 44 7.71 17.31 7.35
N SER A 45 8.17 16.66 6.27
CA SER A 45 9.36 15.82 6.25
C SER A 45 10.50 16.48 5.50
N ASP A 46 11.67 16.57 6.12
CA ASP A 46 12.91 17.03 5.47
C ASP A 46 13.47 16.02 4.44
N SER A 47 12.86 14.83 4.32
CA SER A 47 13.33 13.75 3.46
C SER A 47 12.88 13.88 2.00
N PHE A 48 12.02 14.84 1.68
CA PHE A 48 11.53 15.06 0.31
C PHE A 48 11.98 16.43 -0.19
N GLU A 49 12.86 16.44 -1.19
CA GLU A 49 13.23 17.66 -1.88
C GLU A 49 12.11 18.17 -2.80
N GLY A 50 11.99 19.49 -2.93
CA GLY A 50 11.07 20.16 -3.86
C GLY A 50 10.08 21.11 -3.20
N ASN A 51 9.10 21.57 -3.98
CA ASN A 51 8.04 22.43 -3.48
C ASN A 51 7.04 21.63 -2.64
N ASN A 52 6.37 22.32 -1.70
CA ASN A 52 5.25 21.77 -0.96
C ASN A 52 4.21 21.16 -1.92
N ARG A 53 3.87 19.89 -1.67
CA ARG A 53 2.81 19.19 -2.40
C ARG A 53 1.46 19.71 -1.91
N SER A 54 0.46 19.69 -2.78
CA SER A 54 -0.92 20.03 -2.43
C SER A 54 -1.86 18.90 -2.85
N ILE A 55 -3.04 18.84 -2.27
CA ILE A 55 -4.02 17.79 -2.58
C ILE A 55 -4.51 17.86 -4.04
N GLU A 56 -4.40 19.03 -4.68
CA GLU A 56 -4.76 19.26 -6.08
C GLU A 56 -3.69 18.78 -7.06
N THR A 57 -2.45 18.61 -6.60
CA THR A 57 -1.29 18.30 -7.46
C THR A 57 -0.84 16.84 -7.35
N THR A 58 -1.48 16.03 -6.50
CA THR A 58 -1.12 14.63 -6.31
C THR A 58 -2.33 13.73 -6.11
N ASN A 59 -2.26 12.50 -6.63
CA ASN A 59 -3.19 11.41 -6.30
C ASN A 59 -2.48 10.28 -5.55
N CYS A 60 -1.37 10.59 -4.88
CA CYS A 60 -0.61 9.60 -4.14
C CYS A 60 -1.34 9.22 -2.85
N VAL A 61 -1.62 7.93 -2.66
CA VAL A 61 -2.34 7.40 -1.49
C VAL A 61 -1.44 6.57 -0.57
N GLY A 62 -0.19 6.36 -0.97
CA GLY A 62 0.63 5.30 -0.43
C GLY A 62 2.08 5.36 -0.88
N CYS A 63 2.89 4.48 -0.33
CA CYS A 63 4.18 4.11 -0.91
C CYS A 63 4.24 2.60 -1.16
N ARG A 64 5.17 2.19 -2.01
CA ARG A 64 5.44 0.78 -2.30
C ARG A 64 6.93 0.53 -2.39
N ASP A 65 7.31 -0.72 -2.15
CA ASP A 65 8.66 -1.22 -2.36
C ASP A 65 8.59 -2.67 -2.83
N ALA A 66 8.87 -2.88 -4.10
CA ALA A 66 8.97 -4.16 -4.79
C ALA A 66 10.34 -4.84 -4.62
N PHE A 67 11.35 -4.14 -4.10
CA PHE A 67 12.66 -4.71 -3.79
C PHE A 67 12.84 -5.07 -2.31
N ALA A 68 11.95 -4.60 -1.44
CA ALA A 68 11.86 -5.04 -0.06
C ALA A 68 11.59 -6.55 0.06
N ASN A 69 12.01 -7.12 1.18
CA ASN A 69 11.79 -8.53 1.50
C ASN A 69 11.13 -8.64 2.90
N PRO A 70 9.79 -8.77 2.98
CA PRO A 70 8.83 -8.90 1.86
C PRO A 70 8.54 -7.56 1.15
N MET A 71 8.06 -7.64 -0.09
CA MET A 71 7.58 -6.47 -0.84
C MET A 71 6.33 -5.92 -0.15
N TYR A 72 6.03 -4.63 -0.29
CA TYR A 72 4.86 -4.07 0.37
C TYR A 72 4.23 -2.90 -0.38
N ILE A 73 2.94 -2.72 -0.13
CA ILE A 73 2.20 -1.48 -0.42
C ILE A 73 1.66 -0.96 0.91
N GLU A 74 2.00 0.28 1.24
CA GLU A 74 1.61 0.95 2.47
C GLU A 74 0.73 2.16 2.15
N PHE A 75 -0.45 2.21 2.75
CA PHE A 75 -1.40 3.30 2.63
C PHE A 75 -1.25 4.27 3.80
N TYR A 76 -1.39 5.57 3.51
CA TYR A 76 -1.25 6.66 4.47
C TYR A 76 -2.52 6.84 5.32
N THR A 77 -3.03 5.76 5.92
CA THR A 77 -4.03 5.82 7.00
C THR A 77 -3.38 6.29 8.32
N VAL A 78 -4.19 6.61 9.34
CA VAL A 78 -3.69 6.92 10.70
C VAL A 78 -4.28 5.91 11.69
N PRO A 79 -3.51 4.91 12.17
CA PRO A 79 -2.11 4.59 11.82
C PRO A 79 -1.97 4.02 10.40
N ARG A 80 -0.75 4.07 9.82
CA ARG A 80 -0.49 3.56 8.45
C ARG A 80 -0.83 2.07 8.33
N THR A 81 -1.40 1.67 7.19
CA THR A 81 -1.81 0.30 6.92
C THR A 81 -0.95 -0.30 5.82
N ARG A 82 -0.31 -1.43 6.09
CA ARG A 82 0.61 -2.08 5.14
C ARG A 82 0.12 -3.45 4.71
N PHE A 83 0.18 -3.73 3.42
CA PHE A 83 -0.02 -5.06 2.84
C PHE A 83 1.30 -5.61 2.30
N VAL A 84 1.67 -6.83 2.67
CA VAL A 84 2.96 -7.42 2.28
C VAL A 84 2.83 -8.64 1.34
N PHE A 85 3.85 -8.82 0.49
CA PHE A 85 3.88 -9.73 -0.65
C PHE A 85 5.27 -10.41 -0.79
N PRO A 86 5.37 -11.76 -0.72
CA PRO A 86 4.46 -12.64 0.00
C PRO A 86 4.54 -12.32 1.50
N TYR A 87 3.43 -12.44 2.21
CA TYR A 87 3.46 -12.38 3.68
C TYR A 87 4.16 -13.64 4.18
N LYS A 88 5.33 -13.48 4.80
CA LYS A 88 6.14 -14.60 5.29
C LYS A 88 5.99 -14.67 6.80
N LYS A 89 4.91 -15.30 7.30
CA LYS A 89 4.67 -15.37 8.74
C LYS A 89 5.60 -16.38 9.40
N ASN A 90 5.94 -17.47 8.69
CA ASN A 90 6.67 -18.60 9.27
C ASN A 90 7.94 -18.94 8.47
N ILE A 91 8.95 -19.52 9.15
CA ILE A 91 10.26 -19.91 8.56
C ILE A 91 10.10 -20.80 7.31
N ILE A 92 9.08 -21.66 7.28
CA ILE A 92 8.78 -22.55 6.15
C ILE A 92 8.38 -21.75 4.89
N GLU A 93 7.64 -20.65 5.05
CA GLU A 93 7.23 -19.76 3.96
C GLU A 93 8.39 -18.89 3.47
N GLN A 94 9.29 -18.51 4.38
CA GLN A 94 10.53 -17.82 4.03
C GLN A 94 11.46 -18.71 3.18
N LEU A 95 11.55 -20.01 3.52
CA LEU A 95 12.34 -21.00 2.78
C LEU A 95 11.72 -21.40 1.44
N ARG A 96 10.38 -21.40 1.34
CA ARG A 96 9.66 -21.64 0.09
C ARG A 96 9.62 -20.37 -0.77
N SER A 97 10.77 -20.00 -1.32
CA SER A 97 10.93 -18.97 -2.38
C SER A 97 10.17 -19.26 -3.70
N LEU A 98 9.36 -20.33 -3.74
CA LEU A 98 8.70 -20.87 -4.95
C LEU A 98 7.47 -20.08 -5.41
N ASN A 99 7.00 -19.08 -4.64
CA ASN A 99 5.82 -18.27 -4.98
C ASN A 99 6.14 -16.78 -5.27
N SER A 100 7.42 -16.41 -5.43
CA SER A 100 7.82 -15.01 -5.66
C SER A 100 7.15 -14.38 -6.89
N GLY A 101 7.04 -15.13 -8.00
CA GLY A 101 6.38 -14.66 -9.21
C GLY A 101 4.87 -14.41 -9.02
N LYS A 102 4.17 -15.25 -8.26
CA LYS A 102 2.74 -15.06 -7.93
C LYS A 102 2.55 -13.86 -7.00
N ALA A 103 3.37 -13.74 -5.96
CA ALA A 103 3.32 -12.61 -5.06
C ALA A 103 3.57 -11.27 -5.79
N TYR A 104 4.54 -11.25 -6.70
CA TYR A 104 4.82 -10.10 -7.54
C TYR A 104 3.68 -9.78 -8.51
N ALA A 105 3.03 -10.80 -9.08
CA ALA A 105 1.85 -10.60 -9.92
C ALA A 105 0.71 -9.93 -9.14
N PHE A 106 0.42 -10.38 -7.91
CA PHE A 106 -0.58 -9.72 -7.05
C PHE A 106 -0.18 -8.30 -6.66
N PHE A 107 1.09 -8.06 -6.32
CA PHE A 107 1.60 -6.72 -6.05
C PHE A 107 1.35 -5.78 -7.24
N LYS A 108 1.71 -6.23 -8.45
CA LYS A 108 1.46 -5.49 -9.69
C LYS A 108 -0.02 -5.26 -9.97
N GLU A 109 -0.85 -6.27 -9.74
CA GLU A 109 -2.29 -6.17 -9.93
C GLU A 109 -2.90 -5.07 -9.05
N ILE A 110 -2.55 -5.03 -7.76
CA ILE A 110 -2.99 -4.00 -6.83
C ILE A 110 -2.55 -2.61 -7.30
N ASN A 111 -1.29 -2.45 -7.68
CA ASN A 111 -0.80 -1.16 -8.19
C ASN A 111 -1.51 -0.74 -9.48
N ASN A 112 -1.76 -1.68 -10.41
CA ASN A 112 -2.49 -1.40 -11.64
C ASN A 112 -3.95 -1.01 -11.38
N LEU A 113 -4.60 -1.63 -10.39
CA LEU A 113 -5.96 -1.28 -9.99
C LEU A 113 -6.03 0.13 -9.40
N LEU A 114 -5.03 0.54 -8.59
CA LEU A 114 -4.93 1.91 -8.10
C LEU A 114 -4.79 2.90 -9.28
N MET A 115 -3.84 2.64 -10.18
CA MET A 115 -3.60 3.49 -11.37
C MET A 115 -4.82 3.60 -12.27
N LYS A 116 -5.54 2.48 -12.50
CA LYS A 116 -6.78 2.46 -13.28
C LYS A 116 -7.88 3.34 -12.67
N ASN A 117 -7.90 3.49 -11.35
CA ASN A 117 -8.83 4.34 -10.62
C ASN A 117 -8.29 5.78 -10.41
N GLY A 118 -7.17 6.14 -11.04
CA GLY A 118 -6.59 7.49 -10.98
C GLY A 118 -5.66 7.75 -9.79
N TRP A 119 -5.35 6.72 -8.99
CA TRP A 119 -4.50 6.82 -7.81
C TRP A 119 -3.08 6.34 -8.09
N SER A 120 -2.13 6.82 -7.29
CA SER A 120 -0.73 6.41 -7.37
C SER A 120 -0.16 6.05 -6.01
N THR A 121 0.97 5.35 -6.03
CA THR A 121 1.82 5.14 -4.85
C THR A 121 3.23 5.64 -5.17
N PHE A 122 3.88 6.20 -4.16
CA PHE A 122 5.29 6.61 -4.24
C PHE A 122 6.18 5.36 -4.30
N ASP A 123 7.10 5.33 -5.25
CA ASP A 123 7.99 4.19 -5.49
C ASP A 123 9.28 4.34 -4.69
N LEU A 124 9.57 3.41 -3.78
CA LEU A 124 10.79 3.38 -2.98
C LEU A 124 11.82 2.37 -3.51
N GLY A 125 11.41 1.54 -4.48
CA GLY A 125 12.17 0.40 -4.99
C GLY A 125 11.26 -0.48 -5.83
#